data_AF-A0A966PWX9-F1
#
_entry.id   AF-A0A966PWX9-F1
#
_cell.length_a   1.000
_cell.length_b   1.000
_cell.length_c   1.000
_cell.angle_alpha   90.00
_cell.angle_beta   90.00
_cell.angle_gamma   90.00
#
_symmetry.space_group_name_H-M   'P 1'
#
loop_
_entity.id
_entity.type
_entity.pdbx_description
1 polymer ?
#
loop_
_entity_poly.entity_id
_entity_poly.type
_entity_poly.pdbx_seq_one_letter_code
_entity_poly.pdbx_strand_id
1 'polypeptide(L)'
;MEKAINPVSIWSNGQSQNANLFSMVSISDNLLNTALFYYQLLAVDDTQEQPTQVQLAQGNLTLGPDEYPNWDGSNDWIMNWGATQLNLTFVPGAEIK
;
A
#
# COMPACT_ATOMS: atom_id res chain seq x y z
N MET A 1 -4.51 -1.54 -6.45
CA MET A 1 -3.26 -1.24 -7.17
C MET A 1 -2.12 -1.72 -6.32
N GLU A 2 -1.06 -2.27 -6.92
CA GLU A 2 0.01 -2.94 -6.19
C GLU A 2 1.39 -2.38 -6.58
N LYS A 3 2.29 -2.25 -5.60
CA LYS A 3 3.66 -1.77 -5.82
C LYS A 3 4.63 -2.42 -4.86
N ALA A 4 5.76 -2.89 -5.37
CA ALA A 4 6.78 -3.59 -4.57
C ALA A 4 7.51 -2.62 -3.63
N ILE A 5 7.75 -3.07 -2.41
CA ILE A 5 8.41 -2.31 -1.35
C ILE A 5 9.67 -3.03 -0.86
N ASN A 6 10.61 -2.27 -0.29
CA ASN A 6 11.68 -2.85 0.50
C ASN A 6 11.05 -3.71 1.62
N PRO A 7 11.50 -4.96 1.82
CA PRO A 7 10.86 -5.86 2.76
C PRO A 7 10.77 -5.27 4.16
N VAL A 8 9.56 -5.27 4.73
CA VAL A 8 9.30 -4.85 6.10
C VAL A 8 8.86 -6.03 6.95
N SER A 9 9.41 -6.12 8.16
CA SER A 9 9.09 -7.20 9.09
C SER A 9 7.74 -6.92 9.77
N ILE A 10 6.81 -7.85 9.62
CA ILE A 10 5.48 -7.84 10.21
C ILE A 10 5.35 -9.04 11.15
N TRP A 11 4.88 -8.80 12.36
CA TRP A 11 4.51 -9.87 13.28
C TRP A 11 3.11 -10.37 12.94
N SER A 12 3.00 -11.59 12.43
CA SER A 12 1.73 -12.20 12.05
C SER A 12 1.66 -13.64 12.54
N ASN A 13 0.54 -14.02 13.17
CA ASN A 13 0.28 -15.38 13.66
C ASN A 13 1.40 -15.97 14.55
N GLY A 14 2.06 -15.14 15.37
CA GLY A 14 3.10 -15.59 16.31
C GLY A 14 4.48 -15.80 15.68
N GLN A 15 4.68 -15.35 14.43
CA GLN A 15 5.97 -15.39 13.74
C GLN A 15 6.26 -14.05 13.05
N SER A 16 7.55 -13.76 12.85
CA SER A 16 7.99 -12.63 12.04
C SER A 16 7.99 -13.06 10.57
N GLN A 17 7.27 -12.32 9.72
CA GLN A 17 7.19 -12.52 8.28
C GLN A 17 7.51 -11.21 7.57
N ASN A 18 7.99 -11.27 6.33
CA ASN A 18 8.37 -10.07 5.58
C ASN A 18 7.31 -9.75 4.52
N ALA A 19 6.72 -8.55 4.59
CA ALA A 19 5.91 -8.02 3.51
C ALA A 19 6.81 -7.31 2.50
N ASN A 20 6.64 -7.63 1.22
CA ASN A 20 7.40 -7.07 0.11
C ASN A 20 6.50 -6.41 -0.96
N LEU A 21 5.18 -6.43 -0.77
CA LEU A 21 4.22 -5.82 -1.66
C LEU A 21 3.20 -4.98 -0.88
N PHE A 22 2.98 -3.75 -1.36
CA PHE A 22 1.96 -2.84 -0.86
C PHE A 22 0.82 -2.76 -1.86
N SER A 23 -0.40 -3.06 -1.40
CA SER A 23 -1.63 -2.92 -2.18
C SER A 23 -2.53 -1.88 -1.56
N MET A 24 -3.12 -1.02 -2.38
CA MET A 24 -4.08 -0.02 -1.92
C MET A 24 -5.19 0.19 -2.95
N VAL A 25 -6.40 0.45 -2.45
CA VAL A 25 -7.59 0.75 -3.25
C VAL A 25 -8.44 1.81 -2.56
N SER A 26 -9.00 2.74 -3.34
CA SER A 26 -10.00 3.69 -2.84
C SER A 26 -11.30 2.93 -2.57
N ILE A 27 -11.86 3.12 -1.38
CA ILE A 27 -13.13 2.51 -0.97
C ILE A 27 -14.25 3.54 -0.78
N SER A 28 -13.92 4.82 -0.62
CA SER A 28 -14.87 5.92 -0.59
C SER A 28 -14.19 7.23 -0.94
N ASP A 29 -14.85 8.06 -1.72
CA ASP A 29 -14.42 9.43 -2.02
C ASP A 29 -15.66 10.33 -2.05
N ASN A 30 -15.66 11.41 -1.28
CA ASN A 30 -16.77 12.36 -1.24
C ASN A 30 -16.69 13.43 -2.34
N LEU A 31 -15.65 13.39 -3.19
CA LEU A 31 -15.34 14.33 -4.26
C LEU A 31 -15.25 15.80 -3.82
N LEU A 32 -15.08 16.02 -2.52
CA LEU A 32 -15.04 17.36 -1.91
C LEU A 32 -13.73 17.57 -1.18
N ASN A 33 -13.41 16.72 -0.22
CA ASN A 33 -12.27 16.92 0.67
C ASN A 33 -11.83 15.67 1.45
N THR A 34 -12.42 14.50 1.24
CA THR A 34 -12.06 13.29 1.99
C THR A 34 -12.15 12.06 1.11
N ALA A 35 -11.09 11.24 1.16
CA ALA A 35 -11.09 9.89 0.59
C ALA A 35 -10.62 8.87 1.64
N LEU A 36 -11.16 7.67 1.54
CA LEU A 36 -10.80 6.52 2.37
C LEU A 36 -10.22 5.44 1.48
N PHE A 37 -9.05 4.95 1.87
CA PHE A 37 -8.32 3.91 1.17
C PHE A 37 -8.19 2.70 2.07
N TYR A 38 -8.44 1.52 1.52
CA TYR A 38 -8.08 0.26 2.17
C TYR A 38 -6.71 -0.18 1.66
N TYR A 39 -5.83 -0.56 2.58
CA TYR A 39 -4.50 -1.05 2.25
C TYR A 39 -4.25 -2.46 2.77
N GLN A 40 -3.36 -3.16 2.09
CA GLN A 40 -2.84 -4.47 2.47
C GLN A 40 -1.32 -4.48 2.31
N LEU A 41 -0.64 -5.12 3.27
CA LEU A 41 0.75 -5.52 3.14
C LEU A 41 0.79 -7.02 2.90
N LEU A 42 1.39 -7.40 1.80
CA LEU A 42 1.40 -8.77 1.29
C LEU A 42 2.83 -9.29 1.26
N ALA A 43 2.99 -10.57 1.59
CA ALA A 43 4.17 -11.34 1.26
C ALA A 43 3.92 -12.08 -0.05
N VAL A 44 4.83 -11.88 -1.01
CA VAL A 44 4.79 -12.53 -2.31
C VAL A 44 6.09 -13.28 -2.52
N ASP A 45 5.97 -14.55 -2.91
CA ASP A 45 7.10 -15.36 -3.34
C ASP A 45 7.17 -15.39 -4.87
N ASP A 46 7.99 -14.50 -5.43
CA ASP A 46 8.20 -14.37 -6.88
C ASP A 46 9.01 -15.55 -7.47
N THR A 47 9.49 -16.48 -6.65
CA THR A 47 10.25 -17.65 -7.13
C THR A 47 9.36 -18.80 -7.62
N GLN A 48 8.05 -18.71 -7.41
CA GLN A 48 7.08 -19.74 -7.82
C GLN A 48 6.43 -19.41 -9.17
N GLU A 49 6.13 -20.43 -9.98
CA GLU A 49 5.44 -20.28 -11.28
C GLU A 49 4.07 -19.60 -11.14
N GLN A 50 3.44 -19.69 -9.96
CA GLN A 50 2.28 -18.89 -9.59
C GLN A 50 2.58 -18.16 -8.28
N PRO A 51 2.85 -16.84 -8.31
CA PRO A 51 3.13 -16.09 -7.11
C PRO A 51 1.88 -16.12 -6.21
N THR A 52 2.07 -16.64 -5.00
CA THR A 52 1.03 -16.61 -3.97
C THR A 52 1.20 -15.35 -3.14
N GLN A 53 0.09 -14.64 -2.93
CA GLN A 53 0.07 -13.44 -2.08
C GLN A 53 -0.53 -13.82 -0.73
N VAL A 54 0.23 -13.63 0.34
CA VAL A 54 -0.22 -13.84 1.72
C VAL A 54 -0.38 -12.48 2.39
N GLN A 55 -1.59 -12.16 2.85
CA GLN A 55 -1.84 -10.93 3.57
C GLN A 55 -1.27 -11.00 4.99
N LEU A 56 -0.36 -10.07 5.30
CA LEU A 56 0.31 -9.98 6.60
C LEU A 56 -0.27 -8.88 7.48
N ALA A 57 -0.66 -7.75 6.88
CA ALA A 57 -1.32 -6.66 7.57
C ALA A 57 -2.34 -5.98 6.63
N GLN A 58 -3.31 -5.31 7.23
CA GLN A 58 -4.31 -4.54 6.50
C GLN A 58 -4.81 -3.38 7.36
N GLY A 59 -5.39 -2.38 6.73
CA GLY A 59 -6.04 -1.29 7.44
C GLY A 59 -6.65 -0.28 6.49
N ASN A 60 -7.06 0.86 7.05
CA ASN A 60 -7.55 1.98 6.28
C ASN A 60 -6.67 3.21 6.50
N LEU A 61 -6.50 4.00 5.44
CA LEU A 61 -5.89 5.33 5.47
C LEU A 61 -6.94 6.35 5.02
N THR A 62 -7.08 7.43 5.78
CA THR A 62 -8.01 8.52 5.46
C THR A 62 -7.20 9.71 4.95
N LEU A 63 -7.42 10.10 3.70
CA LEU A 63 -6.91 11.36 3.15
C LEU A 63 -7.87 12.47 3.59
N GLY A 64 -7.46 13.25 4.57
CA GLY A 64 -8.31 14.25 5.22
C GLY A 64 -8.40 15.59 4.48
N PRO A 65 -9.25 16.52 4.95
CA PRO A 65 -9.50 17.81 4.30
C PRO A 65 -8.26 18.69 4.07
N ASP A 66 -7.24 18.57 4.90
CA ASP A 66 -6.01 19.37 4.78
C ASP A 66 -5.05 18.80 3.73
N GLU A 67 -5.12 17.49 3.48
CA GLU A 67 -4.23 16.78 2.55
C GLU A 67 -4.87 16.55 1.18
N TYR A 68 -6.19 16.35 1.13
CA TYR A 68 -6.95 16.06 -0.09
C TYR A 68 -6.72 17.08 -1.21
N PRO A 69 -6.67 18.40 -0.95
CA PRO A 69 -6.39 19.39 -2.00
C PRO A 69 -4.99 19.26 -2.63
N ASN A 70 -4.06 18.56 -1.97
CA ASN A 70 -2.71 18.33 -2.50
C ASN A 70 -2.65 17.11 -3.43
N TRP A 71 -3.69 16.27 -3.44
CA TRP A 71 -3.75 15.12 -4.33
C TRP A 71 -4.06 15.59 -5.75
N ASP A 72 -3.15 15.30 -6.68
CA ASP A 72 -3.26 15.64 -8.10
C ASP A 72 -4.14 14.67 -8.91
N GLY A 73 -4.83 13.74 -8.23
CA GLY A 73 -5.60 12.66 -8.85
C GLY A 73 -4.75 11.54 -9.44
N SER A 74 -3.41 11.62 -9.34
CA SER A 74 -2.53 10.57 -9.85
C SER A 74 -2.43 9.40 -8.87
N ASN A 75 -2.25 8.22 -9.45
CA ASN A 75 -1.98 7.00 -8.70
C ASN A 75 -0.61 7.03 -8.04
N ASP A 76 0.39 7.64 -8.68
CA ASP A 76 1.73 7.78 -8.11
C ASP A 76 1.72 8.64 -6.84
N TRP A 77 1.04 9.80 -6.86
CA TRP A 77 0.96 10.67 -5.69
C TRP A 77 0.32 9.93 -4.51
N ILE A 78 -0.84 9.30 -4.71
CA ILE A 78 -1.57 8.67 -3.61
C ILE A 78 -0.84 7.43 -3.07
N MET A 79 -0.16 6.67 -3.94
CA MET A 79 0.67 5.55 -3.52
C MET A 79 1.88 6.01 -2.70
N ASN A 80 2.54 7.11 -3.10
CA ASN A 80 3.64 7.69 -2.34
C ASN A 80 3.17 8.26 -0.99
N TRP A 81 2.00 8.92 -0.97
CA TRP A 81 1.38 9.38 0.27
C TRP A 81 1.10 8.20 1.20
N GLY A 82 0.41 7.16 0.73
CA GLY A 82 0.08 5.97 1.52
C GLY A 82 1.33 5.25 2.05
N ALA A 83 2.38 5.13 1.22
CA ALA A 83 3.66 4.58 1.65
C ALA A 83 4.31 5.41 2.75
N THR A 84 4.23 6.75 2.67
CA THR A 84 4.75 7.66 3.70
C THR A 84 4.04 7.46 5.03
N GLN A 85 2.70 7.35 5.04
CA GLN A 85 1.91 7.12 6.26
C GLN A 85 2.30 5.81 6.97
N LEU A 86 2.73 4.81 6.21
CA LEU A 86 3.09 3.48 6.71
C LEU A 86 4.61 3.28 6.85
N ASN A 87 5.41 4.33 6.63
CA ASN A 87 6.88 4.29 6.65
C ASN A 87 7.48 3.22 5.71
N LEU A 88 6.94 3.10 4.50
CA LEU A 88 7.36 2.16 3.48
C LEU A 88 8.27 2.85 2.45
N THR A 89 9.12 2.07 1.79
CA THR A 89 9.97 2.53 0.69
C THR A 89 9.75 1.62 -0.51
N PHE A 90 9.44 2.19 -1.67
CA PHE A 90 9.30 1.41 -2.91
C PHE A 90 10.65 0.91 -3.43
N VAL A 91 10.65 -0.29 -4.01
CA VAL A 91 11.83 -0.79 -4.73
C VAL A 91 12.05 0.06 -5.99
N PRO A 92 13.29 0.47 -6.32
CA PRO A 92 13.57 1.17 -7.56
C PRO A 92 13.09 0.37 -8.78
N GLY A 93 12.34 1.01 -9.68
CA GLY A 93 11.78 0.35 -10.87
C GLY A 93 10.56 -0.54 -10.61
N ALA A 94 10.01 -0.54 -9.39
CA ALA A 94 8.68 -1.09 -9.13
C ALA A 94 7.65 -0.19 -9.81
N GLU A 95 7.33 -0.48 -11.06
CA GLU A 95 6.26 0.20 -11.78
C GLU A 95 4.91 -0.10 -11.14
N ILE A 96 3.99 0.86 -11.24
CA ILE A 96 2.59 0.63 -10.93
C ILE A 96 2.07 -0.42 -11.93
N LYS A 97 1.69 -1.59 -11.44
CA LYS A 97 0.98 -2.60 -12.23
C LYS A 97 -0.52 -2.53 -11.97
#